data_AF-A0A6G0X726-F1
#
_entry.id   AF-A0A6G0X726-F1
#
_cell.length_a   1.000
_cell.length_b   1.000
_cell.length_c   1.000
_cell.angle_alpha   90.00
_cell.angle_beta   90.00
_cell.angle_gamma   90.00
#
_symmetry.space_group_name_H-M   'P 1'
#
loop_
_entity.id
_entity.type
_entity.pdbx_description
1 polymer ?
#
loop_
_entity_poly.entity_id
_entity_poly.type
_entity_poly.pdbx_seq_one_letter_code
_entity_poly.pdbx_strand_id
1 'polypeptide(L)'
;MAGSRDDKDDEIPDNLWDDLRFLLATDDGLHVEFTALCDILQGDSSDDKASSVAASPSHHVLQQESARRPTAPPTTTASRMKKQRTRPHFDFRKKQELIMLQREVEQLKMHLTVSQARSKRPFDMSKWEKAAISERIEKNRSIQENEELKEAVQQQATLIQQMEKLCNKKMRLTEDDPEAWQNYRLAAQESLRVAAIHAIADRQYRRMQNAFIQAEIFGSTEDSFRPWITKQGPNCFVFELANHVTLPAPFHVVGSAAWRVFGGPEDLAPTPGTIETTDFVDPNTVYSRVALPQPDGSTLHSNIIRKRYVEEDREVIVARSVLEDALVPHMSKGAVENKCIWFEVERLPSRPMTHCSVNFVVHVAVDPSEAFNMSSLDERTLLDDLMQQALRVGKNHNAKTGKFHVAMPPLEPPSMAYPVLQTLIDRGRIFMTALEHEVNHAVQLKDHLPL
;
A
#
# COMPACT_ATOMS: atom_id res chain seq x y z
N MET A 1 -55.55 12.55 -22.60
CA MET A 1 -55.08 11.23 -23.05
C MET A 1 -53.84 11.43 -23.90
N ALA A 2 -52.92 10.46 -23.85
CA ALA A 2 -51.53 10.47 -24.31
C ALA A 2 -50.59 11.13 -23.28
N GLY A 3 -49.68 10.44 -22.59
CA GLY A 3 -49.16 9.10 -22.78
C GLY A 3 -47.65 9.16 -22.59
N SER A 4 -47.21 9.00 -21.34
CA SER A 4 -45.82 9.01 -20.90
C SER A 4 -45.00 7.95 -21.63
N ARG A 5 -43.83 8.32 -22.16
CA ARG A 5 -42.78 7.39 -22.56
C ARG A 5 -41.58 7.63 -21.65
N ASP A 6 -41.41 6.71 -20.71
CA ASP A 6 -40.16 6.49 -19.99
C ASP A 6 -39.11 5.98 -20.99
N ASP A 7 -38.12 6.80 -21.31
CA ASP A 7 -36.82 6.30 -21.78
C ASP A 7 -35.95 6.17 -20.53
N LYS A 8 -35.83 4.93 -20.04
CA LYS A 8 -34.79 4.55 -19.09
C LYS A 8 -33.53 4.33 -19.91
N ASP A 9 -32.61 5.28 -19.82
CA ASP A 9 -31.22 5.04 -20.18
C ASP A 9 -30.67 4.01 -19.18
N ASP A 10 -30.62 2.76 -19.61
CA ASP A 10 -29.88 1.70 -18.92
C ASP A 10 -28.37 2.03 -19.05
N GLU A 11 -27.86 2.82 -18.11
CA GLU A 11 -26.42 2.99 -17.89
C GLU A 11 -25.81 1.63 -17.57
N ILE A 12 -25.12 1.07 -18.55
CA ILE A 12 -24.29 -0.13 -18.39
C ILE A 12 -23.12 0.27 -17.47
N PRO A 13 -22.91 -0.40 -16.32
CA PRO A 13 -21.80 -0.08 -15.43
C PRO A 13 -20.46 -0.30 -16.15
N ASP A 14 -19.54 0.67 -16.06
CA ASP A 14 -18.20 0.61 -16.66
C ASP A 14 -17.40 -0.66 -16.28
N ASN A 15 -17.78 -1.31 -15.18
CA ASN A 15 -17.19 -2.58 -14.72
C ASN A 15 -17.51 -3.79 -15.62
N LEU A 16 -18.59 -3.75 -16.42
CA LEU A 16 -18.95 -4.86 -17.31
C LEU A 16 -17.95 -4.98 -18.47
N TRP A 17 -17.38 -3.86 -18.93
CA TRP A 17 -16.43 -3.84 -20.04
C TRP A 17 -15.06 -4.43 -19.67
N ASP A 18 -14.66 -4.33 -18.41
CA ASP A 18 -13.42 -4.93 -17.91
C ASP A 18 -13.59 -6.45 -17.70
N ASP A 19 -14.75 -6.90 -17.19
CA ASP A 19 -15.08 -8.33 -17.02
C ASP A 19 -15.28 -9.07 -18.36
N LEU A 20 -15.73 -8.36 -19.40
CA LEU A 20 -15.87 -8.90 -20.76
C LEU A 20 -14.54 -9.13 -21.48
N ARG A 21 -13.42 -8.55 -21.03
CA ARG A 21 -12.10 -8.75 -21.66
C ARG A 21 -11.60 -10.19 -21.52
N PHE A 22 -12.10 -10.94 -20.54
CA PHE A 22 -11.81 -12.37 -20.38
C PHE A 22 -12.69 -13.26 -21.29
N LEU A 23 -13.89 -12.80 -21.66
CA LEU A 23 -14.83 -13.50 -22.53
C LEU A 23 -14.57 -13.27 -24.02
N LEU A 24 -13.84 -12.20 -24.36
CA LEU A 24 -13.26 -12.03 -25.68
C LEU A 24 -12.01 -12.93 -25.75
N ALA A 25 -12.16 -14.11 -26.34
CA ALA A 25 -11.02 -14.96 -26.67
C ALA A 25 -9.89 -14.09 -27.27
N THR A 26 -8.66 -14.26 -26.78
CA THR A 26 -7.49 -13.57 -27.33
C THR A 26 -7.50 -13.70 -28.85
N ASP A 27 -7.71 -12.57 -29.51
CA ASP A 27 -8.00 -12.42 -30.94
C ASP A 27 -6.98 -13.14 -31.84
N ASP A 28 -5.76 -13.33 -31.32
CA ASP A 28 -4.67 -14.06 -31.98
C ASP A 28 -5.00 -15.53 -32.27
N GLY A 29 -5.71 -16.22 -31.37
CA GLY A 29 -6.11 -17.63 -31.57
C GLY A 29 -7.22 -17.79 -32.61
N LEU A 30 -8.19 -16.87 -32.59
CA LEU A 30 -9.28 -16.81 -33.57
C LEU A 30 -8.79 -16.42 -34.96
N HIS A 31 -7.80 -15.54 -35.06
CA HIS A 31 -7.18 -15.17 -36.34
C HIS A 31 -6.48 -16.35 -37.02
N VAL A 32 -5.82 -17.24 -36.26
CA VAL A 32 -5.15 -18.43 -36.80
C VAL A 32 -6.16 -19.47 -37.29
N GLU A 33 -7.20 -19.75 -36.51
CA GLU A 33 -8.26 -20.70 -36.90
C GLU A 33 -9.08 -20.19 -38.11
N PHE A 34 -9.33 -18.88 -38.17
CA PHE A 34 -10.08 -18.28 -39.27
C PHE A 34 -9.26 -18.17 -40.56
N THR A 35 -7.94 -17.95 -40.45
CA THR A 35 -7.02 -18.02 -41.60
C THR A 35 -6.92 -19.45 -42.13
N ALA A 36 -6.84 -20.45 -41.24
CA ALA A 36 -6.86 -21.86 -41.63
C ALA A 36 -8.19 -22.25 -42.33
N LEU A 37 -9.33 -21.73 -41.88
CA LEU A 37 -10.62 -21.88 -42.57
C LEU A 37 -10.64 -21.24 -43.96
N CYS A 38 -9.96 -20.10 -44.14
CA CYS A 38 -9.83 -19.45 -45.45
C CYS A 38 -8.94 -20.23 -46.42
N ASP A 39 -7.91 -20.93 -45.93
CA ASP A 39 -7.03 -21.78 -46.74
C ASP A 39 -7.71 -23.10 -47.14
N ILE A 40 -8.52 -23.69 -46.26
CA ILE A 40 -9.36 -24.86 -46.60
C ILE A 40 -10.36 -24.51 -47.71
N LEU A 41 -10.88 -23.28 -47.72
CA LEU A 41 -11.76 -22.79 -48.78
C LEU A 41 -11.02 -22.44 -50.09
N GLN A 42 -9.69 -22.38 -50.09
CA GLN A 42 -8.85 -22.20 -51.30
C GLN A 42 -8.48 -23.53 -51.97
N GLY A 43 -8.52 -24.65 -51.25
CA GLY A 43 -8.02 -25.95 -51.72
C GLY A 43 -8.86 -26.71 -52.77
N ASP A 44 -10.09 -26.26 -53.07
CA ASP A 44 -11.03 -27.02 -53.92
C ASP A 44 -11.15 -26.47 -55.37
N SER A 45 -10.13 -25.75 -55.86
CA SER A 45 -10.09 -25.31 -57.27
C SER A 45 -8.67 -25.23 -57.83
N SER A 46 -8.16 -26.35 -58.35
CA SER A 46 -7.47 -26.45 -59.66
C SER A 46 -6.85 -27.83 -59.88
N ASP A 47 -7.29 -28.51 -60.94
CA ASP A 47 -6.82 -29.79 -61.47
C ASP A 47 -5.43 -29.76 -62.15
N ASP A 48 -4.77 -30.92 -62.16
CA ASP A 48 -3.92 -31.58 -63.17
C ASP A 48 -3.31 -30.78 -64.38
N LYS A 49 -1.96 -30.79 -64.52
CA LYS A 49 -1.16 -31.53 -65.56
C LYS A 49 0.30 -31.04 -65.76
N ALA A 50 1.23 -32.00 -65.55
CA ALA A 50 2.59 -32.30 -66.06
C ALA A 50 3.39 -31.37 -67.03
N SER A 51 4.72 -31.22 -66.81
CA SER A 51 5.80 -32.06 -67.43
C SER A 51 7.26 -31.56 -67.19
N SER A 52 8.16 -32.48 -66.76
CA SER A 52 9.61 -32.69 -67.10
C SER A 52 10.65 -31.55 -66.97
N VAL A 53 11.83 -31.66 -66.31
CA VAL A 53 13.03 -32.46 -66.68
C VAL A 53 13.97 -32.74 -65.46
N ALA A 54 14.56 -33.93 -65.49
CA ALA A 54 15.65 -34.61 -64.74
C ALA A 54 16.68 -33.87 -63.85
N ALA A 55 16.99 -34.50 -62.70
CA ALA A 55 18.31 -35.08 -62.37
C ALA A 55 18.25 -35.97 -61.09
N SER A 56 18.79 -37.18 -61.18
CA SER A 56 19.05 -38.17 -60.10
C SER A 56 20.38 -37.84 -59.36
N PRO A 57 20.78 -38.48 -58.22
CA PRO A 57 20.52 -39.89 -57.87
C PRO A 57 20.35 -40.33 -56.37
N SER A 58 19.71 -41.52 -56.25
CA SER A 58 19.90 -42.64 -55.29
C SER A 58 19.73 -42.38 -53.77
N HIS A 59 19.09 -43.23 -52.96
CA HIS A 59 19.29 -44.67 -52.76
C HIS A 59 18.15 -45.31 -51.90
N HIS A 60 17.86 -46.61 -52.15
CA HIS A 60 17.41 -47.66 -51.21
C HIS A 60 16.06 -47.53 -50.45
N VAL A 61 15.28 -48.58 -50.18
CA VAL A 61 15.15 -49.99 -50.60
C VAL A 61 13.87 -50.49 -49.87
N LEU A 62 13.06 -51.29 -50.57
CA LEU A 62 12.14 -52.39 -50.14
C LEU A 62 11.37 -52.22 -48.81
N GLN A 63 10.09 -52.55 -48.72
CA GLN A 63 9.59 -53.94 -48.82
C GLN A 63 8.03 -53.90 -48.80
N GLN A 64 7.37 -54.50 -49.81
CA GLN A 64 6.49 -55.71 -49.71
C GLN A 64 5.20 -55.53 -48.89
N GLU A 65 4.04 -56.07 -49.24
CA GLU A 65 3.52 -56.84 -50.38
C GLU A 65 2.02 -57.09 -50.12
N SER A 66 1.35 -57.70 -51.10
CA SER A 66 0.07 -58.42 -51.00
C SER A 66 -1.18 -57.59 -51.32
N ALA A 67 -1.61 -57.59 -52.59
CA ALA A 67 -2.57 -58.54 -53.19
C ALA A 67 -4.02 -58.18 -52.80
N ARG A 68 -5.02 -58.09 -53.68
CA ARG A 68 -5.26 -58.73 -54.98
C ARG A 68 -6.44 -57.95 -55.63
N ARG A 69 -6.32 -57.69 -56.93
CA ARG A 69 -7.44 -57.45 -57.89
C ARG A 69 -8.34 -58.71 -57.96
N PRO A 70 -9.46 -58.76 -58.71
CA PRO A 70 -10.12 -57.76 -59.57
C PRO A 70 -11.66 -57.75 -59.29
N THR A 71 -12.58 -57.06 -59.95
CA THR A 71 -12.98 -57.00 -61.36
C THR A 71 -14.22 -56.07 -61.41
N ALA A 72 -14.29 -55.19 -62.40
CA ALA A 72 -15.53 -54.52 -62.84
C ALA A 72 -16.48 -55.57 -63.51
N PRO A 73 -17.66 -55.24 -64.10
CA PRO A 73 -18.23 -53.93 -64.44
C PRO A 73 -19.80 -53.90 -64.27
N PRO A 74 -20.59 -53.34 -65.18
CA PRO A 74 -21.20 -52.01 -65.16
C PRO A 74 -22.73 -52.13 -64.85
N THR A 75 -23.59 -51.12 -64.97
CA THR A 75 -24.26 -50.77 -66.23
C THR A 75 -25.33 -49.69 -65.94
N THR A 76 -25.46 -48.75 -66.87
CA THR A 76 -26.70 -48.12 -67.34
C THR A 76 -27.55 -47.20 -66.43
N THR A 77 -27.59 -45.95 -66.92
CA THR A 77 -28.79 -45.18 -67.30
C THR A 77 -29.52 -44.30 -66.28
N ALA A 78 -29.72 -43.08 -66.80
CA ALA A 78 -30.92 -42.25 -66.69
C ALA A 78 -31.01 -41.27 -65.50
N SER A 79 -30.81 -40.00 -65.89
CA SER A 79 -31.76 -38.89 -65.70
C SER A 79 -32.22 -38.58 -64.27
N ARG A 80 -31.82 -37.40 -63.76
CA ARG A 80 -32.78 -36.51 -63.09
C ARG A 80 -32.39 -35.04 -63.11
N MET A 81 -33.39 -34.23 -63.41
CA MET A 81 -33.39 -32.79 -63.60
C MET A 81 -32.99 -31.92 -62.38
N LYS A 82 -32.49 -30.71 -62.73
CA LYS A 82 -32.56 -29.41 -62.02
C LYS A 82 -31.74 -29.23 -60.72
N LYS A 83 -30.88 -28.20 -60.67
CA LYS A 83 -31.21 -26.86 -60.10
C LYS A 83 -29.95 -25.96 -60.03
N GLN A 84 -30.14 -24.72 -60.51
CA GLN A 84 -29.50 -23.45 -60.13
C GLN A 84 -28.26 -23.50 -59.21
N ARG A 85 -27.15 -22.91 -59.69
CA ARG A 85 -26.18 -22.22 -58.80
C ARG A 85 -25.81 -20.86 -59.39
N THR A 86 -26.71 -19.89 -59.24
CA THR A 86 -26.34 -18.47 -59.13
C THR A 86 -25.70 -18.23 -57.76
N ARG A 87 -24.48 -18.72 -57.55
CA ARG A 87 -23.67 -18.45 -56.34
C ARG A 87 -22.16 -18.27 -56.62
N PRO A 88 -21.74 -17.32 -57.50
CA PRO A 88 -20.35 -16.79 -57.40
C PRO A 88 -20.31 -15.34 -56.89
N HIS A 89 -21.31 -14.53 -57.20
CA HIS A 89 -21.25 -13.08 -56.98
C HIS A 89 -21.53 -12.65 -55.53
N PHE A 90 -22.34 -13.41 -54.79
CA PHE A 90 -22.66 -13.11 -53.39
C PHE A 90 -21.47 -13.39 -52.47
N ASP A 91 -20.76 -14.49 -52.71
CA ASP A 91 -19.60 -14.89 -51.92
C ASP A 91 -18.41 -13.97 -52.17
N PHE A 92 -18.26 -13.45 -53.40
CA PHE A 92 -17.24 -12.43 -53.71
C PHE A 92 -17.49 -11.10 -52.99
N ARG A 93 -18.76 -10.64 -52.95
CA ARG A 93 -19.12 -9.40 -52.25
C ARG A 93 -18.90 -9.51 -50.75
N LYS A 94 -19.25 -10.65 -50.14
CA LYS A 94 -18.97 -10.92 -48.73
C LYS A 94 -17.47 -10.99 -48.43
N LYS A 95 -16.67 -11.58 -49.31
CA LYS A 95 -15.20 -11.57 -49.19
C LYS A 95 -14.65 -10.14 -49.24
N GLN A 96 -15.15 -9.32 -50.15
CA GLN A 96 -14.72 -7.93 -50.25
C GLN A 96 -15.12 -7.10 -49.01
N GLU A 97 -16.33 -7.30 -48.51
CA GLU A 97 -16.81 -6.66 -47.27
C GLU A 97 -15.99 -7.11 -46.07
N LEU A 98 -15.60 -8.39 -45.98
CA LEU A 98 -14.77 -8.91 -44.90
C LEU A 98 -13.35 -8.31 -44.90
N ILE A 99 -12.72 -8.19 -46.08
CA ILE A 99 -11.40 -7.56 -46.21
C ILE A 99 -11.47 -6.07 -45.84
N MET A 100 -12.55 -5.39 -46.21
CA MET A 100 -12.77 -3.98 -45.84
C MET A 100 -12.94 -3.82 -44.33
N LEU A 101 -13.73 -4.70 -43.70
CA LEU A 101 -13.93 -4.69 -42.25
C LEU A 101 -12.65 -5.03 -41.48
N GLN A 102 -11.83 -5.96 -41.98
CA GLN A 102 -10.52 -6.25 -41.38
C GLN A 102 -9.59 -5.03 -41.43
N ARG A 103 -9.55 -4.33 -42.56
CA ARG A 103 -8.77 -3.09 -42.69
C ARG A 103 -9.30 -1.98 -41.79
N GLU A 104 -10.62 -1.87 -41.62
CA GLU A 104 -11.24 -0.90 -40.73
C GLU A 104 -10.94 -1.23 -39.26
N VAL A 105 -10.98 -2.50 -38.86
CA VAL A 105 -10.59 -2.95 -37.53
C VAL A 105 -9.11 -2.67 -37.27
N GLU A 106 -8.23 -2.92 -38.24
CA GLU A 106 -6.81 -2.62 -38.12
C GLU A 106 -6.55 -1.11 -37.99
N GLN A 107 -7.25 -0.29 -38.78
CA GLN A 107 -7.21 1.17 -38.67
C GLN A 107 -7.74 1.66 -37.32
N LEU A 108 -8.85 1.12 -36.83
CA LEU A 108 -9.40 1.45 -35.53
C LEU A 108 -8.48 1.00 -34.40
N LYS A 109 -7.85 -0.18 -34.49
CA LYS A 109 -6.82 -0.64 -33.55
C LYS A 109 -5.60 0.29 -33.54
N MET A 110 -5.14 0.75 -34.71
CA MET A 110 -4.08 1.75 -34.81
C MET A 110 -4.51 3.09 -34.20
N HIS A 111 -5.75 3.53 -34.43
CA HIS A 111 -6.26 4.78 -33.86
C HIS A 111 -6.41 4.69 -32.34
N LEU A 112 -6.82 3.52 -31.83
CA LEU A 112 -6.95 3.23 -30.40
C LEU A 112 -5.59 3.19 -29.72
N THR A 113 -4.59 2.55 -30.32
CA THR A 113 -3.21 2.52 -29.80
C THR A 113 -2.56 3.91 -29.80
N VAL A 114 -2.76 4.71 -30.86
CA VAL A 114 -2.29 6.11 -30.91
C VAL A 114 -3.03 7.00 -29.91
N SER A 115 -4.34 6.82 -29.74
CA SER A 115 -5.14 7.55 -28.75
C SER A 115 -4.76 7.17 -27.31
N GLN A 116 -4.57 5.87 -27.04
CA GLN A 116 -4.07 5.37 -25.75
C GLN A 116 -2.64 5.84 -25.49
N ALA A 117 -1.76 5.90 -26.49
CA ALA A 117 -0.43 6.48 -26.34
C ALA A 117 -0.45 8.00 -26.11
N ARG A 118 -1.44 8.71 -26.67
CA ARG A 118 -1.68 10.13 -26.41
C ARG A 118 -2.30 10.41 -25.04
N SER A 119 -3.12 9.48 -24.52
CA SER A 119 -3.74 9.53 -23.19
C SER A 119 -2.75 9.11 -22.10
N LYS A 120 -1.88 8.13 -22.39
CA LYS A 120 -0.71 7.75 -21.60
C LYS A 120 0.46 8.70 -21.87
N ARG A 121 0.30 9.99 -21.60
CA ARG A 121 1.49 10.81 -21.35
C ARG A 121 2.05 10.35 -20.00
N PRO A 122 3.32 9.91 -19.90
CA PRO A 122 3.92 9.49 -18.64
C PRO A 122 4.20 10.65 -17.66
N PHE A 123 3.77 11.86 -18.00
CA PHE A 123 3.67 13.05 -17.17
C PHE A 123 2.20 13.46 -17.29
N ASP A 124 1.30 13.29 -16.32
CA ASP A 124 1.40 13.77 -14.96
C ASP A 124 0.20 13.14 -14.23
N MET A 125 0.35 11.91 -13.69
CA MET A 125 -0.70 11.36 -12.83
C MET A 125 -0.87 12.31 -11.65
N SER A 126 -2.08 12.82 -11.46
CA SER A 126 -2.39 13.73 -10.35
C SER A 126 -1.93 13.11 -9.03
N LYS A 127 -1.48 13.93 -8.07
CA LYS A 127 -1.13 13.46 -6.71
C LYS A 127 -2.24 12.56 -6.14
N TRP A 128 -3.50 12.90 -6.43
CA TRP A 128 -4.68 12.14 -6.03
C TRP A 128 -4.87 10.82 -6.79
N GLU A 129 -4.47 10.75 -8.05
CA GLU A 129 -4.56 9.52 -8.84
C GLU A 129 -3.52 8.50 -8.36
N LYS A 130 -2.27 8.95 -8.15
CA LYS A 130 -1.23 8.14 -7.47
C LYS A 130 -1.72 7.69 -6.10
N ALA A 131 -2.35 8.61 -5.38
CA ALA A 131 -2.85 8.32 -4.06
C ALA A 131 -3.95 7.25 -4.05
N ALA A 132 -4.95 7.39 -4.92
CA ALA A 132 -6.05 6.46 -5.05
C ALA A 132 -5.58 5.05 -5.46
N ILE A 133 -4.58 4.96 -6.34
CA ILE A 133 -3.99 3.66 -6.72
C ILE A 133 -3.28 3.03 -5.52
N SER A 134 -2.44 3.79 -4.82
CA SER A 134 -1.73 3.29 -3.63
C SER A 134 -2.71 2.86 -2.53
N GLU A 135 -3.78 3.63 -2.31
CA GLU A 135 -4.81 3.32 -1.32
C GLU A 135 -5.62 2.08 -1.70
N ARG A 136 -5.95 1.91 -2.99
CA ARG A 136 -6.62 0.68 -3.47
C ARG A 136 -5.77 -0.56 -3.22
N ILE A 137 -4.46 -0.48 -3.49
CA ILE A 137 -3.53 -1.60 -3.27
C ILE A 137 -3.45 -1.92 -1.77
N GLU A 138 -3.28 -0.92 -0.92
CA GLU A 138 -3.15 -1.12 0.52
C GLU A 138 -4.48 -1.59 1.16
N LYS A 139 -5.63 -1.14 0.65
CA LYS A 139 -6.95 -1.64 1.04
C LYS A 139 -7.08 -3.13 0.71
N ASN A 140 -6.79 -3.53 -0.51
CA ASN A 140 -6.90 -4.93 -0.94
C ASN A 140 -5.98 -5.82 -0.10
N ARG A 141 -4.76 -5.36 0.17
CA ARG A 141 -3.82 -6.06 1.06
C ARG A 141 -4.35 -6.18 2.48
N SER A 142 -4.89 -5.11 3.05
CA SER A 142 -5.46 -5.12 4.40
C SER A 142 -6.67 -6.04 4.51
N ILE A 143 -7.48 -6.15 3.45
CA ILE A 143 -8.60 -7.10 3.39
C ILE A 143 -8.07 -8.53 3.41
N GLN A 144 -7.08 -8.84 2.57
CA GLN A 144 -6.45 -10.16 2.53
C GLN A 144 -5.82 -10.54 3.89
N GLU A 145 -5.03 -9.63 4.49
CA GLU A 145 -4.44 -9.82 5.83
C GLU A 145 -5.54 -10.07 6.88
N ASN A 146 -6.68 -9.38 6.80
CA ASN A 146 -7.79 -9.56 7.73
C ASN A 146 -8.49 -10.91 7.54
N GLU A 147 -8.66 -11.37 6.30
CA GLU A 147 -9.17 -12.71 6.00
C GLU A 147 -8.26 -13.80 6.56
N GLU A 148 -6.95 -13.70 6.30
CA GLU A 148 -5.93 -14.62 6.83
C GLU A 148 -5.93 -14.63 8.38
N LEU A 149 -6.02 -13.46 9.02
CA LEU A 149 -6.11 -13.36 10.48
C LEU A 149 -7.41 -13.95 11.03
N LYS A 150 -8.55 -13.76 10.35
CA LYS A 150 -9.82 -14.39 10.75
C LYS A 150 -9.75 -15.91 10.64
N GLU A 151 -9.16 -16.43 9.58
CA GLU A 151 -8.92 -17.85 9.41
C GLU A 151 -8.00 -18.38 10.51
N ALA A 152 -6.89 -17.70 10.80
CA ALA A 152 -5.98 -18.07 11.87
C ALA A 152 -6.66 -18.04 13.24
N VAL A 153 -7.49 -17.04 13.55
CA VAL A 153 -8.28 -16.97 14.78
C VAL A 153 -9.29 -18.12 14.85
N GLN A 154 -9.94 -18.45 13.74
CA GLN A 154 -10.86 -19.59 13.69
C GLN A 154 -10.12 -20.92 13.91
N GLN A 155 -8.95 -21.09 13.29
CA GLN A 155 -8.08 -22.24 13.50
C GLN A 155 -7.61 -22.32 14.96
N GLN A 156 -7.13 -21.22 15.54
CA GLN A 156 -6.74 -21.15 16.94
C GLN A 156 -7.92 -21.42 17.88
N ALA A 157 -9.12 -20.93 17.59
CA ALA A 157 -10.31 -21.22 18.40
C ALA A 157 -10.67 -22.71 18.37
N THR A 158 -10.58 -23.36 17.20
CA THR A 158 -10.80 -24.82 17.10
C THR A 158 -9.70 -25.63 17.77
N LEU A 159 -8.44 -25.18 17.66
CA LEU A 159 -7.29 -25.76 18.35
C LEU A 159 -7.40 -25.58 19.85
N ILE A 160 -7.83 -24.42 20.35
CA ILE A 160 -8.11 -24.17 21.77
C ILE A 160 -9.23 -25.11 22.24
N GLN A 161 -10.33 -25.26 21.50
CA GLN A 161 -11.38 -26.22 21.86
C GLN A 161 -10.89 -27.68 21.86
N GLN A 162 -9.96 -28.03 20.98
CA GLN A 162 -9.32 -29.35 20.94
C GLN A 162 -8.30 -29.52 22.09
N MET A 163 -7.55 -28.48 22.43
CA MET A 163 -6.58 -28.45 23.53
C MET A 163 -7.25 -28.40 24.89
N GLU A 164 -8.37 -27.70 25.06
CA GLU A 164 -9.22 -27.75 26.27
C GLU A 164 -9.71 -29.17 26.54
N LYS A 165 -9.97 -29.96 25.47
CA LYS A 165 -10.29 -31.39 25.57
C LYS A 165 -9.08 -32.27 25.90
N LEU A 166 -7.86 -31.86 25.56
CA LEU A 166 -6.64 -32.67 25.68
C LEU A 166 -5.73 -32.29 26.86
N CYS A 167 -5.80 -31.05 27.36
CA CYS A 167 -4.79 -30.46 28.22
C CYS A 167 -5.38 -29.87 29.52
N ASN A 168 -5.67 -30.75 30.48
CA ASN A 168 -5.47 -30.47 31.92
C ASN A 168 -3.97 -30.39 32.31
N LYS A 169 -3.07 -30.06 31.37
CA LYS A 169 -1.64 -29.91 31.61
C LYS A 169 -1.04 -28.92 30.61
N LYS A 170 -0.40 -27.88 31.14
CA LYS A 170 0.27 -26.81 30.38
C LYS A 170 1.40 -27.38 29.53
N MET A 171 1.32 -27.19 28.21
CA MET A 171 2.44 -27.31 27.28
C MET A 171 2.82 -25.89 26.83
N ARG A 172 4.07 -25.49 27.06
CA ARG A 172 4.63 -24.23 26.56
C ARG A 172 5.24 -24.50 25.19
N LEU A 173 4.60 -23.98 24.15
CA LEU A 173 5.21 -23.84 22.82
C LEU A 173 5.50 -22.34 22.64
N THR A 174 6.78 -21.98 22.60
CA THR A 174 7.24 -20.73 21.99
C THR A 174 7.85 -21.12 20.67
N GLU A 175 7.07 -21.07 19.61
CA GLU A 175 7.58 -21.07 18.25
C GLU A 175 7.88 -19.60 17.88
N ASP A 176 9.11 -19.34 17.43
CA ASP A 176 9.48 -18.05 16.85
C ASP A 176 8.82 -17.95 15.47
N ASP A 177 7.64 -17.34 15.44
CA ASP A 177 6.89 -17.07 14.21
C ASP A 177 7.62 -16.02 13.35
N PRO A 178 8.04 -16.35 12.11
CA PRO A 178 8.72 -15.42 11.22
C PRO A 178 7.85 -14.22 10.81
N GLU A 179 6.52 -14.31 10.96
CA GLU A 179 5.58 -13.23 10.64
C GLU A 179 5.18 -12.39 11.87
N ALA A 180 5.79 -12.64 13.04
CA ALA A 180 5.48 -11.92 14.27
C ALA A 180 5.67 -10.39 14.16
N TRP A 181 6.50 -9.93 13.22
CA TRP A 181 6.70 -8.50 12.91
C TRP A 181 5.42 -7.79 12.46
N GLN A 182 4.44 -8.52 11.89
CA GLN A 182 3.13 -7.96 11.51
C GLN A 182 2.36 -7.44 12.74
N ASN A 183 2.62 -8.02 13.91
CA ASN A 183 2.07 -7.59 15.20
C ASN A 183 3.05 -6.68 15.98
N TYR A 184 4.06 -6.13 15.28
CA TYR A 184 5.11 -5.29 15.88
C TYR A 184 5.93 -6.01 16.95
N ARG A 185 6.15 -7.31 16.79
CA ARG A 185 6.97 -8.13 17.69
C ARG A 185 8.35 -8.39 17.06
N LEU A 186 9.40 -8.35 17.88
CA LEU A 186 10.76 -8.67 17.46
C LEU A 186 11.23 -9.99 18.05
N ALA A 187 11.80 -10.84 17.19
CA ALA A 187 12.43 -12.09 17.57
C ALA A 187 13.80 -11.86 18.27
N ALA A 188 14.26 -12.87 18.99
CA ALA A 188 15.58 -12.86 19.64
C ALA A 188 16.72 -13.13 18.64
N GLN A 189 16.42 -13.85 17.55
CA GLN A 189 17.40 -14.14 16.51
C GLN A 189 17.72 -12.90 15.67
N GLU A 190 19.01 -12.53 15.61
CA GLU A 190 19.49 -11.29 15.01
C GLU A 190 19.05 -11.08 13.56
N SER A 191 19.17 -12.11 12.71
CA SER A 191 18.80 -11.98 11.29
C SER A 191 17.31 -11.72 11.08
N LEU A 192 16.45 -12.41 11.85
CA LEU A 192 14.99 -12.21 11.81
C LEU A 192 14.62 -10.86 12.41
N ARG A 193 15.34 -10.44 13.45
CA ARG A 193 15.16 -9.16 14.11
C ARG A 193 15.44 -7.99 13.18
N VAL A 194 16.58 -7.97 12.51
CA VAL A 194 16.93 -6.90 11.54
C VAL A 194 15.92 -6.86 10.40
N ALA A 195 15.54 -8.02 9.86
CA ALA A 195 14.52 -8.10 8.82
C ALA A 195 13.16 -7.56 9.30
N ALA A 196 12.74 -7.91 10.52
CA ALA A 196 11.51 -7.41 11.14
C ALA A 196 11.55 -5.89 11.37
N ILE A 197 12.68 -5.34 11.81
CA ILE A 197 12.87 -3.91 12.00
C ILE A 197 12.62 -3.16 10.68
N HIS A 198 13.22 -3.62 9.58
CA HIS A 198 12.97 -3.05 8.26
C HIS A 198 11.53 -3.25 7.80
N ALA A 199 10.97 -4.45 7.95
CA ALA A 199 9.60 -4.75 7.51
C ALA A 199 8.55 -3.90 8.24
N ILE A 200 8.71 -3.67 9.54
CA ILE A 200 7.84 -2.79 10.34
C ILE A 200 7.92 -1.36 9.83
N ALA A 201 9.13 -0.85 9.58
CA ALA A 201 9.33 0.50 9.07
C ALA A 201 8.80 0.66 7.64
N ASP A 202 9.02 -0.32 6.75
CA ASP A 202 8.54 -0.31 5.36
C ASP A 202 7.00 -0.37 5.33
N ARG A 203 6.38 -1.10 6.27
CA ARG A 203 4.92 -1.09 6.45
C ARG A 203 4.42 0.29 6.85
N GLN A 204 5.09 0.98 7.78
CA GLN A 204 4.69 2.36 8.12
C GLN A 204 4.85 3.31 6.95
N TYR A 205 5.93 3.20 6.19
CA TYR A 205 6.16 4.02 5.00
C TYR A 205 5.04 3.84 3.98
N ARG A 206 4.61 2.60 3.69
CA ARG A 206 3.46 2.32 2.80
C ARG A 206 2.14 2.92 3.30
N ARG A 207 1.92 2.95 4.61
CA ARG A 207 0.70 3.51 5.24
C ARG A 207 0.68 5.03 5.34
N MET A 208 1.84 5.68 5.20
CA MET A 208 2.00 7.13 5.37
C MET A 208 0.97 7.94 4.60
N GLN A 209 0.78 7.61 3.32
CA GLN A 209 -0.10 8.38 2.46
C GLN A 209 -1.56 8.30 2.95
N ASN A 210 -2.02 7.12 3.36
CA ASN A 210 -3.36 6.96 3.92
C ASN A 210 -3.50 7.72 5.26
N ALA A 211 -2.46 7.71 6.10
CA ALA A 211 -2.44 8.52 7.32
C ALA A 211 -2.57 10.01 7.02
N PHE A 212 -1.86 10.53 6.01
CA PHE A 212 -1.96 11.94 5.60
C PHE A 212 -3.33 12.31 5.01
N ILE A 213 -3.99 11.38 4.31
CA ILE A 213 -5.35 11.57 3.79
C ILE A 213 -6.35 11.63 4.96
N GLN A 214 -6.27 10.69 5.90
CA GLN A 214 -7.13 10.63 7.08
C GLN A 214 -6.96 11.87 7.98
N ALA A 215 -5.73 12.38 8.08
CA ALA A 215 -5.39 13.60 8.81
C ALA A 215 -5.77 14.90 8.06
N GLU A 216 -6.33 14.82 6.84
CA GLU A 216 -6.70 15.95 5.98
C GLU A 216 -5.54 16.90 5.63
N ILE A 217 -4.29 16.42 5.68
CA ILE A 217 -3.10 17.22 5.31
C ILE A 217 -2.54 16.85 3.94
N PHE A 218 -2.99 15.74 3.34
CA PHE A 218 -2.51 15.28 2.04
C PHE A 218 -2.85 16.30 0.94
N GLY A 219 -1.81 16.81 0.28
CA GLY A 219 -1.96 17.81 -0.77
C GLY A 219 -2.43 19.18 -0.28
N SER A 220 -2.42 19.43 1.04
CA SER A 220 -2.69 20.77 1.58
C SER A 220 -1.64 21.75 1.06
N THR A 221 -2.09 22.98 0.80
CA THR A 221 -1.24 24.13 0.47
C THR A 221 -1.22 25.18 1.58
N GLU A 222 -2.08 25.01 2.58
CA GLU A 222 -2.22 25.92 3.70
C GLU A 222 -1.59 25.30 4.95
N ASP A 223 -0.87 26.14 5.69
CA ASP A 223 -0.29 25.76 6.97
C ASP A 223 -1.42 25.39 7.93
N SER A 224 -1.30 24.22 8.58
CA SER A 224 -2.31 23.72 9.50
C SER A 224 -1.67 22.97 10.65
N PHE A 225 -2.30 23.06 11.81
CA PHE A 225 -1.90 22.35 13.02
C PHE A 225 -3.17 21.89 13.75
N ARG A 226 -3.34 20.59 13.91
CA ARG A 226 -4.59 19.97 14.37
C ARG A 226 -4.29 18.81 15.33
N PRO A 227 -4.33 19.05 16.64
CA PRO A 227 -4.41 17.99 17.63
C PRO A 227 -5.87 17.54 17.80
N TRP A 228 -6.13 16.24 17.79
CA TRP A 228 -7.45 15.65 18.02
C TRP A 228 -7.35 14.27 18.66
N ILE A 229 -8.47 13.78 19.20
CA ILE A 229 -8.52 12.50 19.91
C ILE A 229 -9.74 11.73 19.45
N THR A 230 -9.52 10.45 19.17
CA THR A 230 -10.57 9.55 18.70
C THR A 230 -10.66 8.30 19.52
N LYS A 231 -11.91 7.93 19.83
CA LYS A 231 -12.23 6.65 20.46
C LYS A 231 -12.20 5.55 19.39
N GLN A 232 -11.28 4.61 19.51
CA GLN A 232 -11.17 3.44 18.62
C GLN A 232 -11.81 2.16 19.18
N GLY A 233 -12.17 2.15 20.46
CA GLY A 233 -12.81 1.01 21.10
C GLY A 233 -13.36 1.35 22.48
N PRO A 234 -13.94 0.38 23.20
CA PRO A 234 -14.54 0.63 24.51
C PRO A 234 -13.56 1.25 25.51
N ASN A 235 -12.27 0.87 25.48
CA ASN A 235 -11.20 1.41 26.33
C ASN A 235 -9.93 1.76 25.51
N CYS A 236 -10.07 2.23 24.27
CA CYS A 236 -8.90 2.59 23.47
C CYS A 236 -9.11 3.94 22.80
N PHE A 237 -8.18 4.85 23.07
CA PHE A 237 -8.15 6.18 22.49
C PHE A 237 -6.89 6.34 21.65
N VAL A 238 -7.01 7.11 20.58
CA VAL A 238 -5.86 7.53 19.79
C VAL A 238 -5.79 9.05 19.85
N PHE A 239 -4.70 9.55 20.42
CA PHE A 239 -4.29 10.93 20.25
C PHE A 239 -3.62 11.06 18.88
N GLU A 240 -4.13 11.95 18.04
CA GLU A 240 -3.56 12.30 16.76
C GLU A 240 -3.13 13.76 16.75
N LEU A 241 -1.93 14.02 16.24
CA LEU A 241 -1.46 15.35 15.91
C LEU A 241 -1.10 15.39 14.43
N ALA A 242 -1.77 16.25 13.68
CA ALA A 242 -1.47 16.51 12.27
C ALA A 242 -0.95 17.95 12.09
N ASN A 243 0.15 18.10 11.37
CA ASN A 243 0.75 19.39 11.05
C ASN A 243 1.22 19.43 9.59
N HIS A 244 0.80 20.45 8.86
CA HIS A 244 1.32 20.80 7.55
C HIS A 244 1.92 22.20 7.60
N VAL A 245 3.13 22.39 7.08
CA VAL A 245 3.72 23.73 6.99
C VAL A 245 4.66 23.87 5.81
N THR A 246 4.65 25.05 5.19
CA THR A 246 5.67 25.43 4.19
C THR A 246 6.83 26.18 4.86
N LEU A 247 8.05 25.70 4.64
CA LEU A 247 9.28 26.29 5.20
C LEU A 247 10.15 26.91 4.09
N PRO A 248 10.84 28.03 4.37
CA PRO A 248 11.75 28.68 3.43
C PRO A 248 13.15 28.02 3.43
N ALA A 249 13.21 26.69 3.42
CA ALA A 249 14.46 25.92 3.33
C ALA A 249 14.36 24.77 2.30
N PRO A 250 15.50 24.32 1.70
CA PRO A 250 15.53 23.10 0.90
C PRO A 250 15.16 21.88 1.74
N PHE A 251 14.43 20.95 1.14
CA PHE A 251 13.90 19.77 1.83
C PHE A 251 14.99 18.93 2.53
N HIS A 252 16.17 18.77 1.92
CA HIS A 252 17.28 17.98 2.50
C HIS A 252 17.89 18.60 3.76
N VAL A 253 17.88 19.93 3.89
CA VAL A 253 18.35 20.63 5.09
C VAL A 253 17.41 20.34 6.25
N VAL A 254 16.10 20.46 6.00
CA VAL A 254 15.05 20.18 6.98
C VAL A 254 15.00 18.70 7.35
N GLY A 255 15.04 17.80 6.35
CA GLY A 255 15.03 16.35 6.56
C GLY A 255 16.26 15.86 7.35
N SER A 256 17.45 16.40 7.06
CA SER A 256 18.66 16.09 7.82
C SER A 256 18.61 16.62 9.26
N ALA A 257 18.05 17.82 9.47
CA ALA A 257 17.87 18.37 10.82
C ALA A 257 16.88 17.53 11.63
N ALA A 258 15.75 17.14 11.02
CA ALA A 258 14.80 16.22 11.65
C ALA A 258 15.45 14.87 11.97
N TRP A 259 16.21 14.28 11.05
CA TRP A 259 16.88 13.01 11.29
C TRP A 259 17.88 13.04 12.44
N ARG A 260 18.54 14.17 12.71
CA ARG A 260 19.40 14.30 13.92
C ARG A 260 18.60 14.10 15.21
N VAL A 261 17.37 14.59 15.26
CA VAL A 261 16.47 14.42 16.42
C VAL A 261 15.88 13.00 16.47
N PHE A 262 15.49 12.44 15.32
CA PHE A 262 14.97 11.07 15.27
C PHE A 262 16.06 10.02 15.54
N GLY A 263 17.26 10.14 14.98
CA GLY A 263 18.34 9.16 15.09
C GLY A 263 19.04 9.12 16.46
N GLY A 264 18.89 10.16 17.27
CA GLY A 264 19.34 10.25 18.67
C GLY A 264 20.81 10.66 18.88
N PRO A 265 21.20 11.00 20.12
CA PRO A 265 20.38 11.29 21.30
C PRO A 265 20.06 12.79 21.41
N GLU A 266 18.92 13.13 22.02
CA GLU A 266 18.81 14.41 22.70
C GLU A 266 19.40 14.20 24.10
N ASP A 267 20.33 15.06 24.52
CA ASP A 267 20.96 15.15 25.84
C ASP A 267 19.93 15.46 26.94
N LEU A 268 18.95 14.59 27.10
CA LEU A 268 17.95 14.69 28.15
C LEU A 268 18.53 14.00 29.35
N ALA A 269 18.80 14.79 30.39
CA ALA A 269 19.23 14.27 31.69
C ALA A 269 18.32 13.09 32.05
N PRO A 270 18.86 11.84 32.08
CA PRO A 270 18.04 10.67 32.25
C PRO A 270 17.32 10.79 33.58
N THR A 271 16.00 10.62 33.58
CA THR A 271 15.24 10.48 34.81
C THR A 271 15.90 9.37 35.63
N PRO A 272 16.17 9.56 36.94
CA PRO A 272 16.85 8.55 37.76
C PRO A 272 16.26 7.16 37.56
N GLY A 273 17.09 6.19 37.17
CA GLY A 273 16.67 4.81 36.92
C GLY A 273 16.19 4.51 35.48
N THR A 274 16.22 5.48 34.56
CA THR A 274 15.94 5.25 33.14
C THR A 274 17.07 4.46 32.50
N ILE A 275 16.72 3.36 31.83
CA ILE A 275 17.66 2.58 31.01
C ILE A 275 17.32 2.87 29.56
N GLU A 276 18.25 3.48 28.83
CA GLU A 276 18.12 3.76 27.39
C GLU A 276 19.26 3.06 26.64
N THR A 277 18.89 2.34 25.58
CA THR A 277 19.83 1.69 24.66
C THR A 277 19.42 2.01 23.23
N THR A 278 20.39 2.31 22.39
CA THR A 278 20.16 2.69 20.99
C THR A 278 21.03 1.84 20.10
N ASP A 279 20.38 1.06 19.24
CA ASP A 279 21.00 0.15 18.28
C ASP A 279 20.91 0.80 16.88
N PHE A 280 22.07 1.11 16.30
CA PHE A 280 22.16 1.59 14.91
C PHE A 280 22.21 0.39 13.98
N VAL A 281 21.07 0.08 13.36
CA VAL A 281 20.95 -1.07 12.44
C VAL A 281 21.67 -0.78 11.12
N ASP A 282 21.52 0.45 10.63
CA ASP A 282 22.23 1.00 9.47
C ASP A 282 22.26 2.55 9.55
N PRO A 283 22.89 3.28 8.61
CA PRO A 283 22.98 4.76 8.66
C PRO A 283 21.63 5.50 8.70
N ASN A 284 20.56 4.87 8.23
CA ASN A 284 19.21 5.41 8.10
C ASN A 284 18.18 4.66 8.96
N THR A 285 18.58 3.67 9.77
CA THR A 285 17.67 2.89 10.63
C THR A 285 18.21 2.79 12.04
N VAL A 286 17.42 3.25 13.01
CA VAL A 286 17.75 3.24 14.44
C VAL A 286 16.63 2.55 15.21
N TYR A 287 17.00 1.70 16.15
CA TYR A 287 16.10 1.11 17.12
C TYR A 287 16.53 1.53 18.54
N SER A 288 15.67 2.28 19.24
CA SER A 288 15.94 2.64 20.64
C SER A 288 14.99 1.92 21.58
N ARG A 289 15.50 1.46 22.72
CA ARG A 289 14.75 0.85 23.81
C ARG A 289 14.91 1.68 25.06
N VAL A 290 13.79 2.09 25.64
CA VAL A 290 13.78 2.86 26.88
C VAL A 290 12.87 2.17 27.90
N ALA A 291 13.40 1.94 29.10
CA ALA A 291 12.64 1.44 30.25
C ALA A 291 12.65 2.51 31.34
N LEU A 292 11.47 3.01 31.71
CA LEU A 292 11.28 4.05 32.73
C LEU A 292 10.48 3.49 33.90
N PRO A 293 11.09 3.36 35.10
CA PRO A 293 10.35 3.07 36.32
C PRO A 293 9.28 4.12 36.60
N GLN A 294 8.11 3.69 37.00
CA GLN A 294 6.96 4.55 37.31
C GLN A 294 6.73 4.62 38.83
N PRO A 295 6.15 5.73 39.35
CA PRO A 295 5.84 5.87 40.77
C PRO A 295 4.91 4.79 41.35
N ASP A 296 4.08 4.17 40.51
CA ASP A 296 3.16 3.08 40.87
C ASP A 296 3.85 1.70 40.95
N GLY A 297 5.15 1.63 40.68
CA GLY A 297 5.94 0.39 40.67
C GLY A 297 5.94 -0.34 39.32
N SER A 298 5.19 0.14 38.32
CA SER A 298 5.25 -0.38 36.96
C SER A 298 6.50 0.13 36.22
N THR A 299 6.78 -0.45 35.05
CA THR A 299 7.81 0.06 34.13
C THR A 299 7.15 0.41 32.81
N LEU A 300 7.40 1.63 32.34
CA LEU A 300 7.01 2.08 31.01
C LEU A 300 8.11 1.72 30.01
N HIS A 301 7.76 0.93 29.00
CA HIS A 301 8.62 0.57 27.89
C HIS A 301 8.29 1.42 26.66
N SER A 302 9.27 2.18 26.19
CA SER A 302 9.21 3.00 24.97
C SER A 302 10.28 2.50 24.00
N ASN A 303 9.94 1.42 23.30
CA ASN A 303 10.81 0.80 22.31
C ASN A 303 10.35 1.20 20.92
N ILE A 304 11.22 1.84 20.12
CA ILE A 304 10.79 2.48 18.88
C ILE A 304 11.76 2.27 17.71
N ILE A 305 11.13 1.75 16.66
CA ILE A 305 11.39 1.86 15.23
C ILE A 305 11.69 3.25 14.68
N ARG A 306 12.85 3.60 14.13
CA ARG A 306 12.97 4.82 13.28
C ARG A 306 13.74 4.53 12.01
N LYS A 307 13.19 4.94 10.87
CA LYS A 307 13.83 4.77 9.56
C LYS A 307 13.65 5.99 8.67
N ARG A 308 14.73 6.41 8.02
CA ARG A 308 14.76 7.49 7.02
C ARG A 308 14.81 6.91 5.61
N TYR A 309 13.99 7.44 4.71
CA TYR A 309 13.99 7.19 3.28
C TYR A 309 14.37 8.50 2.58
N VAL A 310 15.41 8.45 1.76
CA VAL A 310 15.90 9.59 1.00
C VAL A 310 15.56 9.36 -0.47
N GLU A 311 14.72 10.22 -1.02
CA GLU A 311 14.27 10.19 -2.42
C GLU A 311 14.77 11.44 -3.15
N GLU A 312 14.52 11.55 -4.46
CA GLU A 312 15.04 12.64 -5.29
C GLU A 312 14.42 14.01 -4.96
N ASP A 313 13.13 14.01 -4.64
CA ASP A 313 12.31 15.20 -4.41
C ASP A 313 11.78 15.30 -2.97
N ARG A 314 11.98 14.28 -2.14
CA ARG A 314 11.52 14.26 -0.76
C ARG A 314 12.38 13.41 0.16
N GLU A 315 12.21 13.64 1.45
CA GLU A 315 12.71 12.74 2.50
C GLU A 315 11.57 12.37 3.44
N VAL A 316 11.56 11.11 3.86
CA VAL A 316 10.53 10.57 4.76
C VAL A 316 11.19 9.92 5.96
N ILE A 317 10.73 10.25 7.15
CA ILE A 317 11.11 9.57 8.38
C ILE A 317 9.84 8.95 8.96
N VAL A 318 9.90 7.66 9.24
CA VAL A 318 8.82 6.93 9.92
C VAL A 318 9.30 6.45 11.27
N ALA A 319 8.40 6.42 12.24
CA ALA A 319 8.63 5.78 13.52
C ALA A 319 7.49 4.88 13.95
N ARG A 320 7.80 3.77 14.63
CA ARG A 320 6.80 2.82 15.13
C ARG A 320 7.26 2.12 16.40
N SER A 321 6.39 2.07 17.41
CA SER A 321 6.65 1.27 18.60
C SER A 321 6.74 -0.23 18.30
N VAL A 322 7.69 -0.90 18.97
CA VAL A 322 7.73 -2.36 19.08
C VAL A 322 6.92 -2.74 20.32
N LEU A 323 5.92 -3.59 20.15
CA LEU A 323 4.99 -3.95 21.23
C LEU A 323 5.49 -5.12 22.06
N GLU A 324 6.27 -6.01 21.45
CA GLU A 324 6.97 -7.07 22.17
C GLU A 324 8.36 -7.29 21.60
N ASP A 325 9.31 -7.56 22.49
CA ASP A 325 10.69 -7.84 22.13
C ASP A 325 11.17 -9.04 22.92
N ALA A 326 11.55 -10.12 22.24
CA ALA A 326 12.04 -11.34 22.87
C ALA A 326 13.34 -11.13 23.68
N LEU A 327 14.11 -10.08 23.39
CA LEU A 327 15.30 -9.69 24.16
C LEU A 327 14.96 -8.84 25.40
N VAL A 328 13.69 -8.45 25.58
CA VAL A 328 13.19 -7.73 26.75
C VAL A 328 12.11 -8.57 27.43
N PRO A 329 12.50 -9.54 28.28
CA PRO A 329 11.55 -10.41 28.95
C PRO A 329 10.53 -9.60 29.75
N HIS A 330 9.26 -9.97 29.62
CA HIS A 330 8.17 -9.37 30.39
C HIS A 330 7.85 -7.90 30.08
N MET A 331 8.26 -7.39 28.92
CA MET A 331 7.84 -6.07 28.44
C MET A 331 6.32 -5.87 28.52
N SER A 332 5.54 -6.89 28.17
CA SER A 332 4.07 -6.89 28.24
C SER A 332 3.48 -6.95 29.66
N LYS A 333 4.30 -7.11 30.71
CA LYS A 333 3.85 -6.97 32.11
C LYS A 333 3.91 -5.52 32.59
N GLY A 334 4.64 -4.66 31.89
CA GLY A 334 4.68 -3.22 32.12
C GLY A 334 3.75 -2.47 31.16
N ALA A 335 3.74 -1.15 31.25
CA ALA A 335 3.07 -0.32 30.26
C ALA A 335 3.92 -0.24 28.99
N VAL A 336 3.33 -0.48 27.82
CA VAL A 336 4.03 -0.41 26.54
C VAL A 336 3.52 0.78 25.74
N GLU A 337 4.43 1.70 25.38
CA GLU A 337 4.08 2.82 24.51
C GLU A 337 3.72 2.29 23.11
N ASN A 338 2.52 2.62 22.63
CA ASN A 338 2.08 2.29 21.27
C ASN A 338 1.88 3.57 20.45
N LYS A 339 2.90 3.95 19.68
CA LYS A 339 2.84 5.12 18.81
C LYS A 339 3.37 4.85 17.40
N CYS A 340 2.92 5.67 16.45
CA CYS A 340 3.55 5.81 15.13
C CYS A 340 3.67 7.27 14.75
N ILE A 341 4.70 7.56 13.97
CA ILE A 341 5.02 8.92 13.52
C ILE A 341 5.36 8.85 12.03
N TRP A 342 4.84 9.81 11.27
CA TRP A 342 5.21 10.06 9.89
C TRP A 342 5.67 11.50 9.76
N PHE A 343 6.85 11.69 9.20
CA PHE A 343 7.43 13.00 8.91
C PHE A 343 7.90 12.98 7.45
N GLU A 344 7.29 13.78 6.60
CA GLU A 344 7.67 13.92 5.19
C GLU A 344 8.08 15.37 4.94
N VAL A 345 9.16 15.54 4.20
CA VAL A 345 9.59 16.83 3.66
C VAL A 345 9.69 16.73 2.16
N GLU A 346 8.84 17.44 1.44
CA GLU A 346 8.77 17.42 -0.04
C GLU A 346 9.26 18.77 -0.59
N ARG A 347 10.00 18.72 -1.70
CA ARG A 347 10.31 19.90 -2.49
C ARG A 347 9.01 20.46 -3.09
N LEU A 348 8.78 21.76 -2.95
CA LEU A 348 7.64 22.41 -3.59
C LEU A 348 7.96 22.72 -5.07
N PRO A 349 7.28 22.10 -6.07
CA PRO A 349 7.61 22.29 -7.48
C PRO A 349 7.30 23.71 -7.98
N SER A 350 6.31 24.37 -7.37
CA SER A 350 5.79 25.69 -7.75
C SER A 350 6.58 26.87 -7.16
N ARG A 351 7.55 26.60 -6.28
CA ARG A 351 8.40 27.60 -5.63
C ARG A 351 9.87 27.34 -5.96
N PRO A 352 10.77 28.33 -5.78
CA PRO A 352 12.20 28.09 -6.01
C PRO A 352 12.69 26.92 -5.13
N MET A 353 13.78 26.24 -5.51
CA MET A 353 14.44 25.14 -4.76
C MET A 353 14.75 25.43 -3.28
N THR A 354 14.49 26.66 -2.85
CA THR A 354 14.67 27.19 -1.51
C THR A 354 13.52 26.91 -0.57
N HIS A 355 12.39 26.32 -1.00
CA HIS A 355 11.23 26.02 -0.16
C HIS A 355 10.87 24.53 -0.16
N CYS A 356 10.29 24.07 0.94
CA CYS A 356 9.75 22.73 1.10
C CYS A 356 8.42 22.74 1.86
N SER A 357 7.60 21.72 1.66
CA SER A 357 6.46 21.42 2.51
C SER A 357 6.82 20.32 3.49
N VAL A 358 6.39 20.45 4.74
CA VAL A 358 6.55 19.45 5.79
C VAL A 358 5.16 18.93 6.17
N ASN A 359 4.97 17.62 6.05
CA ASN A 359 3.83 16.89 6.60
C ASN A 359 4.30 16.12 7.84
N PHE A 360 3.59 16.26 8.93
CA PHE A 360 3.92 15.59 10.18
C PHE A 360 2.67 15.07 10.88
N VAL A 361 2.63 13.76 11.11
CA VAL A 361 1.52 13.09 11.80
C VAL A 361 2.06 12.20 12.91
N VAL A 362 1.45 12.29 14.09
CA VAL A 362 1.75 11.44 15.25
C VAL A 362 0.47 10.80 15.72
N HIS A 363 0.44 9.47 15.82
CA HIS A 363 -0.63 8.74 16.51
C HIS A 363 -0.06 8.09 17.77
N VAL A 364 -0.70 8.31 18.91
CA VAL A 364 -0.39 7.63 20.17
C VAL A 364 -1.65 6.93 20.65
N ALA A 365 -1.61 5.61 20.72
CA ALA A 365 -2.66 4.82 21.32
C ALA A 365 -2.52 4.89 22.85
N VAL A 366 -3.62 5.21 23.51
CA VAL A 366 -3.78 5.26 24.96
C VAL A 366 -4.81 4.19 25.30
N ASP A 367 -4.33 3.09 25.90
CA ASP A 367 -5.18 2.05 26.46
C ASP A 367 -5.22 2.20 27.99
N PRO A 368 -6.32 2.71 28.56
CA PRO A 368 -6.46 2.86 30.00
C PRO A 368 -6.67 1.52 30.71
N SER A 369 -6.99 0.43 30.01
CA SER A 369 -7.24 -0.89 30.61
C SER A 369 -5.98 -1.71 30.88
N GLU A 370 -4.93 -1.57 30.05
CA GLU A 370 -3.60 -2.12 30.34
C GLU A 370 -2.93 -1.40 31.51
N ALA A 371 -3.25 -0.12 31.69
CA ALA A 371 -2.73 0.67 32.80
C ALA A 371 -3.61 0.56 34.06
N PHE A 372 -4.91 0.22 33.96
CA PHE A 372 -5.85 0.30 35.07
C PHE A 372 -7.01 -0.73 35.00
N ASN A 373 -7.33 -1.37 36.13
CA ASN A 373 -8.63 -2.00 36.36
C ASN A 373 -9.72 -0.91 36.51
N MET A 374 -10.09 -0.24 35.42
CA MET A 374 -10.87 1.01 35.46
C MET A 374 -12.39 0.83 35.30
N SER A 375 -13.16 1.74 35.89
CA SER A 375 -14.62 1.84 35.76
C SER A 375 -15.04 2.82 34.64
N SER A 376 -16.28 2.76 34.17
CA SER A 376 -16.79 3.56 33.03
C SER A 376 -16.90 5.07 33.27
N LEU A 377 -16.80 5.53 34.53
CA LEU A 377 -16.85 6.96 34.86
C LEU A 377 -15.48 7.63 34.67
N ASP A 378 -14.40 6.90 34.96
CA ASP A 378 -13.01 7.37 34.88
C ASP A 378 -12.54 7.55 33.42
N GLU A 379 -13.06 6.71 32.51
CA GLU A 379 -12.84 6.80 31.06
C GLU A 379 -13.33 8.14 30.48
N ARG A 380 -14.48 8.64 30.97
CA ARG A 380 -15.06 9.91 30.51
C ARG A 380 -14.25 11.10 31.00
N THR A 381 -13.74 11.05 32.23
CA THR A 381 -12.90 12.13 32.77
C THR A 381 -11.56 12.20 32.07
N LEU A 382 -10.93 11.05 31.77
CA LEU A 382 -9.71 11.02 30.97
C LEU A 382 -9.93 11.62 29.57
N LEU A 383 -11.05 11.25 28.91
CA LEU A 383 -11.39 11.79 27.59
C LEU A 383 -11.63 13.30 27.64
N ASP A 384 -12.42 13.78 28.61
CA ASP A 384 -12.69 15.21 28.76
C ASP A 384 -11.42 16.01 29.03
N ASP A 385 -10.52 15.50 29.89
CA ASP A 385 -9.24 16.16 30.17
C ASP A 385 -8.34 16.18 28.93
N LEU A 386 -8.18 15.03 28.25
CA LEU A 386 -7.36 14.94 27.05
C LEU A 386 -7.92 15.79 25.90
N MET A 387 -9.26 15.82 25.71
CA MET A 387 -9.90 16.68 24.71
C MET A 387 -9.74 18.16 25.05
N GLN A 388 -9.92 18.55 26.31
CA GLN A 388 -9.69 19.94 26.73
C GLN A 388 -8.24 20.35 26.55
N GLN A 389 -7.29 19.46 26.82
CA GLN A 389 -5.86 19.71 26.61
C GLN A 389 -5.54 19.84 25.12
N ALA A 390 -5.98 18.90 24.28
CA ALA A 390 -5.79 18.99 22.83
C ALA A 390 -6.37 20.30 22.27
N LEU A 391 -7.57 20.69 22.71
CA LEU A 391 -8.20 21.96 22.31
C LEU A 391 -7.44 23.20 22.81
N ARG A 392 -6.89 23.18 24.04
CA ARG A 392 -6.04 24.28 24.54
C ARG A 392 -4.77 24.41 23.73
N VAL A 393 -4.15 23.28 23.38
CA VAL A 393 -2.94 23.29 22.58
C VAL A 393 -3.24 23.80 21.17
N GLY A 394 -4.29 23.31 20.51
CA GLY A 394 -4.69 23.80 19.19
C GLY A 394 -5.07 25.29 19.16
N LYS A 395 -5.73 25.81 20.20
CA LYS A 395 -6.15 27.23 20.27
C LYS A 395 -5.01 28.21 20.53
N ASN A 396 -3.96 27.78 21.22
CA ASN A 396 -2.80 28.64 21.53
C ASN A 396 -1.69 28.54 20.49
N HIS A 397 -1.81 27.59 19.55
CA HIS A 397 -0.79 27.35 18.53
C HIS A 397 -0.99 28.28 17.33
N ASN A 398 -0.39 29.47 17.41
CA ASN A 398 -0.30 30.36 16.27
C ASN A 398 0.73 29.79 15.28
N ALA A 399 0.26 29.08 14.24
CA ALA A 399 1.09 28.70 13.11
C ALA A 399 1.68 29.98 12.47
N LYS A 400 2.94 30.29 12.80
CA LYS A 400 3.65 31.38 12.13
C LYS A 400 4.14 30.85 10.79
N THR A 401 3.63 31.44 9.72
CA THR A 401 4.03 31.09 8.36
C THR A 401 5.55 31.08 8.23
N GLY A 402 6.10 30.01 7.64
CA GLY A 402 7.54 29.87 7.40
C GLY A 402 8.36 29.37 8.60
N LYS A 403 7.73 28.99 9.72
CA LYS A 403 8.40 28.33 10.85
C LYS A 403 7.75 27.00 11.17
N PHE A 404 8.57 26.02 11.51
CA PHE A 404 8.08 24.72 11.94
C PHE A 404 7.62 24.84 13.39
N HIS A 405 6.34 24.60 13.65
CA HIS A 405 5.75 24.77 14.97
C HIS A 405 4.99 23.52 15.36
N VAL A 406 5.54 22.77 16.30
CA VAL A 406 4.96 21.51 16.77
C VAL A 406 5.15 21.28 18.27
N ALA A 407 5.92 22.12 18.95
CA ALA A 407 6.11 22.09 20.39
C ALA A 407 4.78 22.38 21.08
N MET A 408 4.36 21.43 21.93
CA MET A 408 3.17 21.59 22.76
C MET A 408 3.55 22.43 23.99
N PRO A 409 2.74 23.41 24.41
CA PRO A 409 2.98 24.12 25.67
C PRO A 409 3.02 23.13 26.84
N PRO A 410 3.74 23.45 27.93
CA PRO A 410 3.67 22.65 29.14
C PRO A 410 2.22 22.52 29.55
N LEU A 411 1.78 21.30 29.84
CA LEU A 411 0.50 21.14 30.47
C LEU A 411 0.65 21.68 31.89
N GLU A 412 -0.04 22.77 32.20
CA GLU A 412 -0.24 23.18 33.59
C GLU A 412 -0.80 21.95 34.30
N PRO A 413 -0.18 21.47 35.38
CA PRO A 413 -0.55 20.18 35.95
C PRO A 413 -2.03 20.21 36.33
N PRO A 414 -2.92 19.46 35.66
CA PRO A 414 -3.93 18.81 36.45
C PRO A 414 -3.18 17.75 37.27
N SER A 415 -3.72 17.38 38.41
CA SER A 415 -3.42 16.07 38.98
C SER A 415 -3.91 15.01 37.99
N MET A 416 -3.22 14.79 36.86
CA MET A 416 -3.50 13.64 36.01
C MET A 416 -3.31 12.43 36.92
N ALA A 417 -4.39 11.68 37.13
CA ALA A 417 -4.44 10.59 38.09
C ALA A 417 -3.49 9.43 37.72
N TYR A 418 -2.75 9.54 36.61
CA TYR A 418 -2.09 8.45 35.91
C TYR A 418 -0.63 8.78 35.56
N PRO A 419 0.35 8.29 36.36
CA PRO A 419 1.77 8.60 36.19
C PRO A 419 2.37 8.17 34.83
N VAL A 420 1.93 7.03 34.30
CA VAL A 420 2.37 6.51 32.99
C VAL A 420 2.04 7.48 31.86
N LEU A 421 0.80 7.96 31.83
CA LEU A 421 0.33 8.88 30.80
C LEU A 421 1.04 10.23 30.90
N GLN A 422 1.26 10.72 32.13
CA GLN A 422 2.05 11.94 32.36
C GLN A 422 3.47 11.79 31.79
N THR A 423 4.13 10.66 32.06
CA THR A 423 5.47 10.38 31.53
C THR A 423 5.50 10.34 30.01
N LEU A 424 4.50 9.71 29.37
CA LEU A 424 4.39 9.67 27.90
C LEU A 424 4.24 11.07 27.30
N ILE A 425 3.37 11.89 27.88
CA ILE A 425 3.14 13.26 27.41
C ILE A 425 4.39 14.11 27.59
N ASP A 426 5.08 14.01 28.73
CA ASP A 426 6.31 14.77 28.98
C ASP A 426 7.41 14.39 28.00
N ARG A 427 7.61 13.09 27.74
CA ARG A 427 8.56 12.61 26.72
C ARG A 427 8.20 13.09 25.32
N GLY A 428 6.91 13.03 24.97
CA GLY A 428 6.40 13.56 23.71
C GLY A 428 6.73 15.05 23.57
N ARG A 429 6.39 15.86 24.57
CA ARG A 429 6.64 17.31 24.58
C ARG A 429 8.12 17.65 24.38
N ILE A 430 9.00 16.93 25.08
CA ILE A 430 10.44 17.13 24.95
C ILE A 430 10.88 16.87 23.50
N PHE A 431 10.54 15.70 22.95
CA PHE A 431 10.85 15.35 21.57
C PHE A 431 10.33 16.38 20.56
N MET A 432 9.08 16.83 20.74
CA MET A 432 8.46 17.85 19.89
C MET A 432 9.19 19.19 19.97
N THR A 433 9.67 19.58 21.16
CA THR A 433 10.45 20.81 21.38
C THR A 433 11.81 20.74 20.71
N ALA A 434 12.48 19.59 20.81
CA ALA A 434 13.75 19.32 20.16
C ALA A 434 13.65 19.42 18.63
N LEU A 435 12.61 18.76 18.09
CA LEU A 435 12.33 18.74 16.65
C LEU A 435 12.02 20.15 16.14
N GLU A 436 11.19 20.90 16.88
CA GLU A 436 10.92 22.31 16.59
C GLU A 436 12.20 23.15 16.56
N HIS A 437 13.03 23.01 17.60
CA HIS A 437 14.27 23.77 17.74
C HIS A 437 15.23 23.50 16.59
N GLU A 438 15.53 22.22 16.32
CA GLU A 438 16.53 21.85 15.31
C GLU A 438 16.09 22.16 13.88
N VAL A 439 14.82 21.95 13.55
CA VAL A 439 14.30 22.31 12.23
C VAL A 439 14.36 23.83 12.04
N ASN A 440 13.92 24.63 13.01
CA ASN A 440 13.96 26.08 12.89
C ASN A 440 15.37 26.65 12.90
N HIS A 441 16.29 26.05 13.66
CA HIS A 441 17.71 26.39 13.64
C HIS A 441 18.33 26.15 12.25
N ALA A 442 18.03 25.00 11.64
CA ALA A 442 18.50 24.69 10.28
C ALA A 442 17.91 25.64 9.22
N VAL A 443 16.64 26.06 9.37
CA VAL A 443 16.03 27.08 8.50
C VAL A 443 16.76 28.43 8.63
N GLN A 444 17.11 28.86 9.86
CA GLN A 444 17.80 30.13 10.10
C GLN A 444 19.26 30.15 9.61
N LEU A 445 20.00 29.04 9.77
CA LEU A 445 21.40 28.98 9.33
C LEU A 445 21.56 29.20 7.82
N LYS A 446 20.56 28.81 7.04
CA LYS A 446 20.52 29.05 5.60
C LYS A 446 20.44 30.54 5.25
N ASP A 447 19.73 31.35 6.04
CA ASP A 447 19.62 32.79 5.80
C ASP A 447 20.96 33.53 5.97
N HIS A 448 21.98 32.86 6.55
CA HIS A 448 23.31 33.41 6.80
C HIS A 448 24.41 32.90 5.85
N LEU A 449 24.09 32.03 4.89
CA LEU A 449 25.03 31.60 3.86
C LEU A 449 24.87 32.49 2.61
N PRO A 450 25.91 33.26 2.21
CA PRO A 450 25.86 34.03 0.98
C PRO A 450 25.78 33.08 -0.23
N LEU A 451 24.87 33.41 -1.15
CA LEU A 451 24.61 32.74 -2.43
C LEU A 451 25.88 32.46 -3.25
#